data_AF-A0A7S3C760-F1
#
_entry.id   AF-A0A7S3C760-F1
#
_cell.length_a   1.000
_cell.length_b   1.000
_cell.length_c   1.000
_cell.angle_alpha   90.00
_cell.angle_beta   90.00
_cell.angle_gamma   90.00
#
_symmetry.space_group_name_H-M   'P 1'
#
loop_
_entity.id
_entity.type
_entity.pdbx_description
1 polymer ?
#
loop_
_entity_poly.entity_id
_entity_poly.type
_entity_poly.pdbx_seq_one_letter_code
_entity_poly.pdbx_strand_id
1 'polypeptide(L)'
;MASRATATRAARPAAATTSVPNRAATKRRFLVPVVRAGGFYVPSESFGGLSPERKAATAMKTLFTMCAVKIVLAQLEGSSAGRGGSAFGSFNPEAVQTIYKHLDEVPLKNGDEWLRGLMQKDRLLALRLVEVRESYIKEGFEWDSMQKAAIKEMESSNIEILREGAENMFK
;
A
#
# COMPACT_ATOMS: atom_id res chain seq x y z
N MET A 1 -89.21 2.30 -21.89
CA MET A 1 -88.32 1.95 -20.77
C MET A 1 -87.20 2.97 -20.70
N ALA A 2 -87.01 3.60 -19.54
CA ALA A 2 -85.91 4.53 -19.20
C ALA A 2 -84.54 3.81 -19.34
N SER A 3 -83.36 4.42 -19.46
CA SER A 3 -82.80 5.53 -18.67
C SER A 3 -81.39 5.95 -19.18
N ARG A 4 -81.13 7.26 -19.19
CA ARG A 4 -79.89 8.06 -18.88
C ARG A 4 -78.50 7.58 -19.38
N ALA A 5 -77.76 8.34 -20.20
CA ALA A 5 -77.00 9.60 -19.97
C ALA A 5 -75.90 9.49 -18.88
N THR A 6 -74.59 9.62 -19.19
CA THR A 6 -73.77 10.87 -19.12
C THR A 6 -72.32 10.53 -19.56
N ALA A 7 -71.73 11.11 -20.61
CA ALA A 7 -71.02 12.40 -20.73
C ALA A 7 -69.69 12.52 -19.94
N THR A 8 -68.54 12.63 -20.62
CA THR A 8 -67.41 13.47 -20.19
C THR A 8 -66.59 13.95 -21.41
N ARG A 9 -66.22 15.23 -21.35
CA ARG A 9 -65.87 16.17 -22.41
C ARG A 9 -64.34 16.25 -22.62
N ALA A 10 -63.91 16.18 -23.86
CA ALA A 10 -62.52 16.41 -24.29
C ALA A 10 -62.22 17.92 -24.37
N ALA A 11 -61.04 18.34 -23.89
CA ALA A 11 -60.51 19.70 -24.06
C ALA A 11 -59.12 19.63 -24.69
N ARG A 12 -58.91 20.46 -25.72
CA ARG A 12 -57.67 20.69 -26.49
C ARG A 12 -56.81 21.79 -25.84
N PRO A 13 -55.53 21.96 -26.25
CA PRO A 13 -54.43 22.33 -25.35
C PRO A 13 -54.10 23.84 -25.35
N ALA A 14 -53.42 24.29 -24.29
CA ALA A 14 -52.86 25.63 -24.17
C ALA A 14 -51.34 25.59 -23.89
N ALA A 15 -50.62 26.34 -24.73
CA ALA A 15 -49.39 27.11 -24.53
C ALA A 15 -48.16 26.50 -23.83
N ALA A 16 -47.03 26.67 -24.53
CA ALA A 16 -45.67 26.34 -24.14
C ALA A 16 -45.09 27.29 -23.08
N THR A 17 -44.33 26.73 -22.14
CA THR A 17 -43.35 27.45 -21.32
C THR A 17 -42.04 26.69 -21.35
N THR A 18 -41.03 27.28 -21.98
CA THR A 18 -39.63 26.84 -21.99
C THR A 18 -39.00 27.00 -20.61
N SER A 19 -38.62 25.89 -19.96
CA SER A 19 -37.77 25.91 -18.75
C SER A 19 -36.41 25.28 -19.06
N VAL A 20 -35.37 26.10 -19.01
CA VAL A 20 -33.95 25.70 -19.08
C VAL A 20 -33.57 24.96 -17.79
N PRO A 21 -32.96 23.76 -17.82
CA PRO A 21 -32.47 23.15 -16.60
C PRO A 21 -31.18 23.83 -16.15
N ASN A 22 -31.23 24.41 -14.95
CA ASN A 22 -30.14 25.03 -14.22
C ASN A 22 -29.06 23.96 -13.89
N ARG A 23 -27.93 23.98 -14.59
CA ARG A 23 -26.79 23.08 -14.35
C ARG A 23 -26.00 23.60 -13.15
N ALA A 24 -26.53 23.39 -11.95
CA ALA A 24 -25.78 23.58 -10.72
C ALA A 24 -24.64 22.53 -10.67
N ALA A 25 -23.45 22.94 -11.10
CA ALA A 25 -22.23 22.20 -10.92
C ALA A 25 -21.87 22.20 -9.43
N THR A 26 -22.47 21.29 -8.67
CA THR A 26 -22.00 20.94 -7.33
C THR A 26 -20.59 20.41 -7.49
N LYS A 27 -19.60 21.26 -7.14
CA LYS A 27 -18.21 20.84 -6.91
C LYS A 27 -18.27 19.72 -5.88
N ARG A 28 -18.23 18.47 -6.34
CA ARG A 28 -17.96 17.31 -5.50
C ARG A 28 -16.56 17.55 -4.94
N ARG A 29 -16.47 18.16 -3.75
CA ARG A 29 -15.29 18.01 -2.90
C ARG A 29 -15.07 16.51 -2.82
N PHE A 30 -13.96 16.04 -3.38
CA PHE A 30 -13.50 14.69 -3.18
C PHE A 30 -13.32 14.52 -1.67
N LEU A 31 -14.32 13.96 -0.99
CA LEU A 31 -14.21 13.50 0.37
C LEU A 31 -13.30 12.29 0.30
N VAL A 32 -11.99 12.53 0.41
CA VAL A 32 -11.00 11.48 0.63
C VAL A 32 -11.43 10.75 1.91
N PRO A 33 -11.51 9.41 1.91
CA PRO A 33 -11.93 8.67 3.10
C PRO A 33 -10.92 8.94 4.22
N VAL A 34 -11.35 9.73 5.21
CA VAL A 34 -10.59 10.02 6.42
C VAL A 34 -10.60 8.76 7.27
N VAL A 35 -9.45 8.11 7.43
CA VAL A 35 -9.28 6.98 8.34
C VAL A 35 -9.29 7.55 9.76
N ARG A 36 -10.39 7.34 10.50
CA ARG A 36 -10.46 7.56 11.94
C ARG A 36 -10.21 6.23 12.63
N ALA A 37 -9.07 6.10 13.31
CA ALA A 37 -8.79 4.99 14.22
C ALA A 37 -8.65 5.54 15.65
N GLY A 38 -9.37 4.96 16.61
CA GLY A 38 -9.17 5.23 18.05
C GLY A 38 -9.47 6.66 18.54
N GLY A 39 -10.17 7.50 17.76
CA GLY A 39 -10.51 8.87 18.16
C GLY A 39 -9.46 9.95 17.83
N PHE A 40 -8.29 9.55 17.32
CA PHE A 40 -7.28 10.50 16.84
C PHE A 40 -7.60 10.96 15.41
N TYR A 41 -7.55 12.27 15.18
CA TYR A 41 -7.68 12.85 13.84
C TYR A 41 -6.31 13.20 13.30
N VAL A 42 -5.94 12.54 12.21
CA VAL A 42 -4.74 12.87 11.44
C VAL A 42 -5.19 13.62 10.18
N PRO A 43 -4.82 14.90 10.01
CA PRO A 43 -5.14 15.64 8.79
C PRO A 43 -4.56 14.92 7.56
N SER A 44 -5.43 14.63 6.58
CA SER A 44 -5.04 13.90 5.36
C SER A 44 -4.06 14.68 4.47
N GLU A 45 -4.01 16.01 4.61
CA GLU A 45 -3.05 16.87 3.90
C GLU A 45 -1.60 16.54 4.27
N SER A 46 -1.34 16.14 5.52
CA SER A 46 0.01 15.86 6.04
C SER A 46 0.69 14.65 5.41
N PHE A 47 -0.08 13.80 4.71
CA PHE A 47 0.40 12.56 4.10
C PHE A 47 0.13 12.49 2.60
N GLY A 48 -0.06 13.65 1.94
CA GLY A 48 -0.33 13.72 0.51
C GLY A 48 -1.67 13.10 0.12
N GLY A 49 -2.67 13.22 1.00
CA GLY A 49 -4.01 12.64 0.81
C GLY A 49 -4.11 11.15 1.15
N LEU A 50 -3.03 10.49 1.58
CA LEU A 50 -3.05 9.12 2.05
C LEU A 50 -3.27 9.06 3.57
N SER A 51 -3.80 7.94 4.07
CA SER A 51 -3.78 7.70 5.51
C SER A 51 -2.35 7.37 5.98
N PRO A 52 -1.99 7.70 7.23
CA PRO A 52 -0.67 7.35 7.77
C PRO A 52 -0.39 5.84 7.70
N GLU A 53 -1.41 5.00 7.90
CA GLU A 53 -1.32 3.54 7.78
C GLU A 53 -1.00 3.13 6.34
N ARG A 54 -1.60 3.80 5.35
CA ARG A 54 -1.32 3.55 3.93
C ARG A 54 0.10 3.96 3.56
N LYS A 55 0.60 5.05 4.15
CA LYS A 55 1.99 5.48 3.97
C LYS A 55 2.96 4.47 4.59
N ALA A 56 2.69 3.99 5.80
CA ALA A 56 3.46 2.93 6.45
C ALA A 56 3.46 1.64 5.62
N ALA A 57 2.29 1.18 5.16
CA ALA A 57 2.18 0.01 4.29
C ALA A 57 2.99 0.14 2.99
N THR A 58 3.11 1.35 2.45
CA THR A 58 3.94 1.61 1.26
C THR A 58 5.43 1.47 1.57
N ALA A 59 5.89 1.96 2.72
CA ALA A 59 7.26 1.76 3.18
C ALA A 59 7.56 0.27 3.43
N MET A 60 6.61 -0.45 4.03
CA MET A 60 6.73 -1.90 4.26
C MET A 60 6.85 -2.69 2.95
N LYS A 61 6.14 -2.31 1.88
CA LYS A 61 6.31 -2.95 0.56
C LYS A 61 7.76 -2.90 0.06
N THR A 62 8.45 -1.77 0.24
CA THR A 62 9.87 -1.65 -0.12
C THR A 62 10.73 -2.55 0.77
N LEU A 63 10.47 -2.56 2.09
CA LEU A 63 11.17 -3.44 3.03
C LEU A 63 11.03 -4.92 2.64
N PHE A 64 9.81 -5.39 2.34
CA PHE A 64 9.57 -6.77 1.95
C PHE A 64 10.24 -7.13 0.62
N THR A 65 10.41 -6.16 -0.27
CA THR A 65 11.19 -6.35 -1.49
C THR A 65 12.67 -6.57 -1.16
N MET A 66 13.25 -5.83 -0.21
CA MET A 66 14.61 -6.10 0.29
C MET A 66 14.73 -7.48 0.94
N CYS A 67 13.76 -7.86 1.79
CA CYS A 67 13.75 -9.18 2.43
C CYS A 67 13.73 -10.30 1.38
N ALA A 68 12.88 -10.17 0.35
CA ALA A 68 12.81 -11.15 -0.73
C ALA A 68 14.13 -11.25 -1.50
N VAL A 69 14.79 -10.12 -1.80
CA VAL A 69 16.13 -10.12 -2.42
C VAL A 69 17.14 -10.91 -1.60
N LYS A 70 17.18 -10.68 -0.28
CA LYS A 70 18.08 -11.40 0.62
C LYS A 70 17.78 -12.90 0.71
N ILE A 71 16.50 -13.27 0.76
CA ILE A 71 16.07 -14.68 0.78
C ILE A 71 16.48 -15.37 -0.53
N VAL A 72 16.23 -14.75 -1.68
CA VAL A 72 16.57 -15.32 -2.99
C VAL A 72 18.09 -15.41 -3.17
N LEU A 73 18.85 -14.40 -2.76
CA LEU A 73 20.33 -14.47 -2.76
C LEU A 73 20.82 -15.67 -1.94
N ALA A 74 20.30 -15.87 -0.72
CA ALA A 74 20.67 -17.01 0.11
C ALA A 74 20.29 -18.37 -0.51
N GLN A 75 19.19 -18.43 -1.27
CA GLN A 75 18.78 -19.62 -2.03
C GLN A 75 19.73 -19.91 -3.20
N LEU A 76 20.17 -18.88 -3.93
CA LEU A 76 21.05 -19.00 -5.10
C LEU A 76 22.53 -19.23 -4.73
N GLU A 77 22.97 -18.71 -3.59
CA GLU A 77 24.32 -18.91 -3.04
C GLU A 77 24.48 -20.29 -2.36
N GLY A 78 23.44 -21.11 -2.34
CA GLY A 78 23.47 -22.47 -1.75
C GLY A 78 23.46 -22.50 -0.21
N SER A 79 23.27 -21.34 0.44
CA SER A 79 23.24 -21.23 1.91
C SER A 79 21.92 -21.69 2.54
N SER A 80 20.92 -22.08 1.73
CA SER A 80 19.68 -22.72 2.19
C SER A 80 19.90 -24.19 2.60
N ALA A 81 20.86 -24.45 3.49
CA ALA A 81 21.14 -25.76 4.07
C ALA A 81 20.30 -26.07 5.34
N GLY A 82 19.21 -25.32 5.61
CA GLY A 82 18.62 -25.30 6.95
C GLY A 82 17.12 -25.56 7.10
N ARG A 83 16.29 -25.52 6.05
CA ARG A 83 14.85 -25.84 6.16
C ARG A 83 14.39 -26.54 4.89
N GLY A 84 14.09 -27.83 5.02
CA GLY A 84 13.86 -28.74 3.92
C GLY A 84 12.69 -28.37 3.02
N GLY A 85 12.76 -28.85 1.78
CA GLY A 85 11.60 -28.96 0.91
C GLY A 85 11.81 -28.43 -0.50
N SER A 86 12.37 -29.31 -1.35
CA SER A 86 12.37 -29.26 -2.82
C SER A 86 13.47 -28.47 -3.55
N ALA A 87 14.09 -29.20 -4.47
CA ALA A 87 15.06 -28.82 -5.47
C ALA A 87 14.60 -27.64 -6.36
N PHE A 88 14.93 -26.40 -5.96
CA PHE A 88 14.97 -25.26 -6.89
C PHE A 88 16.12 -24.28 -6.65
N GLY A 89 16.94 -24.49 -5.60
CA GLY A 89 18.18 -23.75 -5.39
C GLY A 89 19.34 -24.40 -6.14
N SER A 90 19.30 -24.41 -7.47
CA SER A 90 20.52 -24.63 -8.24
C SER A 90 21.43 -23.45 -7.99
N PHE A 91 22.63 -23.71 -7.48
CA PHE A 91 23.67 -22.70 -7.34
C PHE A 91 23.83 -21.97 -8.68
N ASN A 92 23.45 -20.70 -8.73
CA ASN A 92 23.48 -19.90 -9.95
C ASN A 92 24.20 -18.58 -9.67
N PRO A 93 25.54 -18.56 -9.83
CA PRO A 93 26.34 -17.36 -9.57
C PRO A 93 26.02 -16.20 -10.54
N GLU A 94 25.50 -16.50 -11.73
CA GLU A 94 25.13 -15.48 -12.72
C GLU A 94 23.89 -14.69 -12.28
N ALA A 95 22.89 -15.38 -11.74
CA ALA A 95 21.69 -14.74 -11.18
C ALA A 95 22.04 -13.88 -9.94
N VAL A 96 22.94 -14.37 -9.09
CA VAL A 96 23.46 -13.62 -7.93
C VAL A 96 24.16 -12.34 -8.40
N GLN A 97 25.06 -12.45 -9.38
CA GLN A 97 25.78 -11.31 -9.93
C GLN A 97 24.83 -10.29 -10.59
N THR A 98 23.75 -10.76 -11.22
CA THR A 98 22.73 -9.91 -11.84
C THR A 98 21.98 -9.09 -10.79
N ILE A 99 21.63 -9.70 -9.64
CA ILE A 99 21.02 -8.97 -8.52
C ILE A 99 21.96 -7.90 -7.98
N TYR A 100 23.22 -8.25 -7.69
CA TYR A 100 24.18 -7.29 -7.13
C TYR A 100 24.42 -6.12 -8.09
N LYS A 101 24.66 -6.39 -9.38
CA LYS A 101 24.77 -5.34 -10.40
C LYS A 101 23.53 -4.45 -10.44
N HIS A 102 22.33 -5.02 -10.34
CA HIS A 102 21.12 -4.23 -10.36
C HIS A 102 20.93 -3.38 -9.08
N LEU A 103 21.34 -3.88 -7.92
CA LEU A 103 21.36 -3.12 -6.67
C LEU A 103 22.36 -1.95 -6.72
N ASP A 104 23.51 -2.15 -7.36
CA ASP A 104 24.53 -1.10 -7.51
C ASP A 104 24.07 0.00 -8.48
N GLU A 105 23.42 -0.39 -9.58
CA GLU A 105 22.90 0.56 -10.57
C GLU A 105 21.66 1.33 -10.10
N VAL A 106 20.74 0.64 -9.42
CA VAL A 106 19.45 1.20 -8.99
C VAL A 106 19.24 0.91 -7.51
N PRO A 107 19.34 1.92 -6.64
CA PRO A 107 19.11 1.72 -5.21
C PRO A 107 17.65 1.36 -4.94
N LEU A 108 17.42 0.45 -4.00
CA LEU A 108 16.08 -0.06 -3.67
C LEU A 108 15.29 0.94 -2.80
N LYS A 109 14.94 2.08 -3.38
CA LYS A 109 14.09 3.11 -2.74
C LYS A 109 12.60 2.80 -2.91
N ASN A 110 12.23 2.37 -4.12
CA ASN A 110 10.87 1.98 -4.48
C ASN A 110 10.87 0.53 -4.96
N GLY A 111 10.39 -0.40 -4.12
CA GLY A 111 10.45 -1.82 -4.43
C GLY A 111 9.76 -2.23 -5.74
N ASP A 112 8.62 -1.60 -6.08
CA ASP A 112 7.89 -1.92 -7.31
C ASP A 112 8.57 -1.39 -8.58
N GLU A 113 9.18 -0.19 -8.52
CA GLU A 113 9.93 0.36 -9.65
C GLU A 113 11.21 -0.43 -9.89
N TRP A 114 11.90 -0.79 -8.81
CA TRP A 114 13.07 -1.64 -8.86
C TRP A 114 12.76 -3.02 -9.47
N LEU A 115 11.68 -3.67 -9.03
CA LEU A 115 11.26 -4.95 -9.60
C LEU A 115 10.83 -4.84 -11.07
N ARG A 116 10.22 -3.72 -11.49
CA ARG A 116 9.94 -3.48 -12.92
C ARG A 116 11.23 -3.39 -13.74
N GLY A 117 12.26 -2.74 -13.20
CA GLY A 117 13.59 -2.69 -13.83
C GLY A 117 14.22 -4.08 -13.93
N LEU A 118 14.15 -4.87 -12.87
CA LEU A 118 14.67 -6.24 -12.89
C LEU A 118 13.90 -7.14 -13.86
N MET A 119 12.57 -7.01 -13.95
CA MET A 119 11.73 -7.78 -14.86
C MET A 119 12.11 -7.59 -16.34
N GLN A 120 12.65 -6.41 -16.70
CA GLN A 120 13.15 -6.13 -18.05
C GLN A 120 14.50 -6.79 -18.33
N LYS A 121 15.32 -7.02 -17.30
CA LYS A 121 16.66 -7.62 -17.42
C LYS A 121 16.61 -9.15 -17.30
N ASP A 122 15.95 -9.63 -16.26
CA ASP A 122 15.75 -11.05 -15.98
C ASP A 122 14.34 -11.28 -15.43
N ARG A 123 13.46 -11.73 -16.32
CA ARG A 123 12.05 -11.98 -16.02
C ARG A 123 11.87 -13.13 -15.03
N LEU A 124 12.66 -14.20 -15.13
CA LEU A 124 12.49 -15.38 -14.28
C LEU A 124 12.89 -15.05 -12.84
N LEU A 125 13.99 -14.31 -12.68
CA LEU A 125 14.45 -13.87 -11.37
C LEU A 125 13.49 -12.88 -10.71
N ALA A 126 12.94 -11.95 -11.49
CA ALA A 126 11.95 -11.00 -11.01
C ALA A 126 10.65 -11.71 -10.56
N LEU A 127 10.16 -12.70 -11.32
CA LEU A 127 9.00 -13.50 -10.93
C LEU A 127 9.23 -14.22 -9.60
N ARG A 128 10.42 -14.82 -9.42
CA ARG A 128 10.79 -15.48 -8.17
C ARG A 128 10.75 -14.52 -6.98
N LEU A 129 11.24 -13.30 -7.15
CA LEU A 129 11.20 -12.28 -6.10
C LEU A 129 9.77 -11.83 -5.78
N VAL A 130 8.89 -11.76 -6.78
CA VAL A 130 7.48 -11.42 -6.58
C VAL A 130 6.77 -12.51 -5.78
N GLU A 131 7.03 -13.79 -6.05
CA GLU A 131 6.50 -14.91 -5.27
C GLU A 131 7.02 -14.86 -3.83
N VAL A 132 8.34 -14.75 -3.65
CA VAL A 132 8.96 -14.77 -2.32
C VAL A 132 8.48 -13.61 -1.45
N ARG A 133 8.33 -12.39 -1.99
CA ARG A 133 7.81 -11.27 -1.19
C ARG A 133 6.34 -11.45 -0.81
N GLU A 134 5.54 -12.11 -1.65
CA GLU A 134 4.15 -12.40 -1.34
C GLU A 134 4.03 -13.48 -0.24
N SER A 135 4.78 -14.58 -0.37
CA SER A 135 4.85 -15.64 0.64
C SER A 135 5.39 -15.11 1.97
N TYR A 136 6.43 -14.28 1.94
CA TYR A 136 7.03 -13.73 3.16
C TYR A 136 6.04 -12.89 3.98
N ILE A 137 5.24 -12.06 3.31
CA ILE A 137 4.22 -11.23 3.97
C ILE A 137 3.12 -12.06 4.63
N LYS A 138 2.72 -13.16 3.98
CA LYS A 138 1.60 -14.00 4.45
C LYS A 138 2.00 -14.99 5.52
N GLU A 139 3.20 -15.56 5.44
CA GLU A 139 3.61 -16.72 6.24
C GLU A 139 4.87 -16.46 7.08
N GLY A 140 5.77 -15.60 6.62
CA GLY A 140 7.08 -15.41 7.24
C GLY A 140 7.17 -14.21 8.18
N PHE A 141 6.29 -13.22 8.02
CA PHE A 141 6.35 -11.98 8.77
C PHE A 141 5.44 -11.98 10.00
N GLU A 142 6.06 -11.86 11.17
CA GLU A 142 5.40 -11.85 12.47
C GLU A 142 4.78 -10.47 12.78
N TRP A 143 3.56 -10.25 12.29
CA TRP A 143 2.82 -8.99 12.45
C TRP A 143 2.63 -8.58 13.92
N ASP A 144 2.32 -9.53 14.79
CA ASP A 144 2.11 -9.27 16.23
C ASP A 144 3.40 -8.82 16.92
N SER A 145 4.52 -9.42 16.54
CA SER A 145 5.84 -9.05 17.06
C SER A 145 6.22 -7.65 16.61
N MET A 146 5.98 -7.33 15.33
CA MET A 146 6.21 -5.98 14.79
C MET A 146 5.38 -4.92 15.53
N GLN A 147 4.09 -5.18 15.76
CA GLN A 147 3.24 -4.22 16.48
C GLN A 147 3.75 -3.97 17.90
N LYS A 148 4.09 -5.05 18.64
CA LYS A 148 4.64 -4.94 20.00
C LYS A 148 5.97 -4.19 20.01
N ALA A 149 6.86 -4.49 19.06
CA ALA A 149 8.16 -3.84 18.94
C ALA A 149 7.99 -2.34 18.66
N ALA A 150 7.14 -1.96 17.71
CA ALA A 150 6.91 -0.55 17.35
C ALA A 150 6.41 0.29 18.54
N ILE A 151 5.50 -0.27 19.35
CA ILE A 151 5.00 0.42 20.56
C ILE A 151 6.11 0.55 21.59
N LYS A 152 6.80 -0.56 21.91
CA LYS A 152 7.87 -0.59 22.92
C LYS A 152 9.04 0.33 22.56
N GLU A 153 9.43 0.37 21.30
CA GLU A 153 10.54 1.20 20.83
C GLU A 153 10.19 2.68 20.90
N MET A 154 8.95 3.06 20.61
CA MET A 154 8.45 4.44 20.80
C MET A 154 8.48 4.83 22.28
N GLU A 155 7.98 3.96 23.17
CA GLU A 155 8.00 4.21 24.63
C GLU A 155 9.43 4.37 25.15
N SER A 156 10.34 3.47 24.74
CA SER A 156 11.75 3.49 25.15
C SER A 156 12.45 4.76 24.65
N SER A 157 12.23 5.11 23.38
CA SER A 157 12.80 6.32 22.77
C SER A 157 12.33 7.60 23.47
N ASN A 158 11.04 7.68 23.83
CA ASN A 158 10.52 8.82 24.59
C ASN A 158 11.19 8.96 25.97
N ILE A 159 11.43 7.84 26.67
CA ILE A 159 12.12 7.85 27.97
C ILE A 159 13.56 8.35 27.81
N GLU A 160 14.28 7.88 26.79
CA GLU A 160 15.65 8.31 26.50
C GLU A 160 15.71 9.80 26.17
N ILE A 161 14.84 10.30 25.29
CA ILE A 161 14.77 11.72 24.92
C ILE A 161 14.48 12.60 26.14
N LEU A 162 13.56 12.20 27.01
CA LEU A 162 13.24 12.95 28.23
C LEU A 162 14.41 12.98 29.20
N ARG A 163 15.14 11.86 29.34
CA ARG A 163 16.33 11.76 30.16
C ARG A 163 17.45 12.67 29.64
N GLU A 164 17.75 12.60 28.35
CA GLU A 164 18.74 13.46 27.71
C GLU A 164 18.36 14.94 27.82
N GLY A 165 17.08 15.27 27.62
CA GLY A 165 16.56 16.63 27.79
C GLY A 165 16.75 17.14 29.23
N ALA A 166 16.50 16.30 30.23
CA ALA A 166 16.75 16.65 31.63
C ALA A 166 18.25 16.86 31.92
N GLU A 167 19.11 15.96 31.46
CA GLU A 167 20.56 16.06 31.64
C GLU A 167 21.16 17.32 30.98
N ASN A 168 20.61 17.73 29.84
CA ASN A 168 21.03 18.95 29.14
C ASN A 168 20.52 20.25 29.79
N MET A 169 19.47 20.21 30.61
CA MET A 169 19.01 21.39 31.36
C MET A 169 19.89 21.73 32.57
N PHE A 170 20.68 20.77 33.07
CA PHE A 170 21.55 20.95 34.24
C PHE A 170 23.03 21.18 33.89
N LYS A 171 23.36 21.29 32.59
CA LYS A 171 24.68 21.68 32.08
C LYS A 171 24.67 23.17 31.74
#